data_AF-A0AAN7PMD1-F1
#
_entry.id   AF-A0AAN7PMD1-F1
#
_cell.length_a   1.000
_cell.length_b   1.000
_cell.length_c   1.000
_cell.angle_alpha   90.00
_cell.angle_beta   90.00
_cell.angle_gamma   90.00
#
_symmetry.space_group_name_H-M   'P 1'
#
loop_
_entity.id
_entity.type
_entity.pdbx_description
1 polymer ?
#
loop_
_entity_poly.entity_id
_entity_poly.type
_entity_poly.pdbx_seq_one_letter_code
_entity_poly.pdbx_strand_id
1 'polypeptide(L)'
;MAPAVMAELRPLLGFLLMVLLAFCIADEVSATTLMLFNKCPYTVWPGIQPGAGNPVLAHGGFALPSHKAYTLQLPALWSGRFWGRHDCTFDASGRGHCATGDCGGSLYCNGVGARRRPPWWRSPSGTTRTSTT
;
A
#
# COMPACT_ATOMS: atom_id res chain seq x y z
N MET A 1 -38.31 7.15 -51.55
CA MET A 1 -37.29 6.16 -51.12
C MET A 1 -36.23 6.70 -50.16
N ALA A 2 -36.15 8.01 -49.89
CA ALA A 2 -35.19 8.58 -48.91
C ALA A 2 -35.54 8.46 -47.39
N PRO A 3 -36.81 8.44 -46.93
CA PRO A 3 -37.10 8.60 -45.50
C PRO A 3 -36.88 7.33 -44.64
N ALA A 4 -36.91 6.14 -45.25
CA ALA A 4 -36.69 4.87 -44.53
C ALA A 4 -35.21 4.66 -44.16
N VAL A 5 -34.27 5.13 -45.00
CA VAL A 5 -32.83 4.97 -44.78
C VAL A 5 -32.33 5.81 -43.60
N MET A 6 -32.96 6.95 -43.32
CA MET A 6 -32.62 7.84 -42.21
C MET A 6 -33.18 7.35 -40.85
N ALA A 7 -34.23 6.53 -40.86
CA ALA A 7 -34.84 5.98 -39.65
C ALA A 7 -33.99 4.86 -39.03
N GLU A 8 -33.32 4.05 -39.86
CA GLU A 8 -32.41 2.98 -39.44
C GLU A 8 -31.03 3.51 -39.01
N LEU A 9 -30.63 4.69 -39.49
CA LEU A 9 -29.32 5.30 -39.16
C LEU A 9 -29.25 5.85 -37.73
N ARG A 10 -30.40 6.27 -37.16
CA ARG A 10 -30.51 6.80 -35.79
C ARG A 10 -30.23 5.77 -34.69
N PRO A 11 -30.84 4.57 -34.68
CA PRO A 11 -30.52 3.54 -33.68
C PRO A 11 -29.10 3.01 -33.84
N LEU A 12 -28.57 2.94 -35.06
CA LEU A 12 -27.17 2.56 -35.33
C LEU A 12 -26.18 3.58 -34.76
N LEU A 13 -26.44 4.89 -34.95
CA LEU A 13 -25.62 5.95 -34.39
C LEU A 13 -25.68 5.97 -32.84
N GLY A 14 -26.87 5.70 -32.27
CA GLY A 14 -27.05 5.58 -30.82
C GLY A 14 -26.33 4.37 -30.24
N PHE A 15 -26.41 3.20 -30.90
CA PHE A 15 -25.68 2.00 -30.50
C PHE A 15 -24.16 2.21 -30.60
N LEU A 16 -23.69 2.82 -31.68
CA LEU A 16 -22.27 3.18 -31.84
C LEU A 16 -21.80 4.15 -30.74
N LEU A 17 -22.61 5.17 -30.41
CA LEU A 17 -22.29 6.12 -29.35
C LEU A 17 -22.25 5.43 -27.96
N MET A 18 -23.17 4.51 -27.69
CA MET A 18 -23.19 3.70 -26.45
C MET A 18 -21.97 2.79 -26.34
N VAL A 19 -21.56 2.16 -27.44
CA VAL A 19 -20.34 1.34 -27.48
C VAL A 19 -19.10 2.22 -27.24
N LEU A 20 -19.01 3.39 -27.89
CA LEU A 20 -17.90 4.34 -27.69
C LEU A 20 -17.82 4.83 -26.24
N LEU A 21 -18.96 5.19 -25.63
CA LEU A 21 -19.05 5.57 -24.21
C LEU A 21 -18.62 4.44 -23.27
N ALA A 22 -18.98 3.19 -23.57
CA ALA A 22 -18.57 2.02 -22.78
C ALA A 22 -17.07 1.75 -22.87
N PHE A 23 -16.43 2.02 -24.02
CA PHE A 23 -14.97 1.93 -24.16
C PHE A 23 -14.24 3.09 -23.45
N CYS A 24 -14.84 4.27 -23.35
CA CYS A 24 -14.25 5.41 -22.64
C CYS A 24 -14.12 5.21 -21.12
N ILE A 25 -14.88 4.29 -20.52
CA ILE A 25 -14.84 3.98 -19.09
C ILE A 25 -14.00 2.75 -18.74
N ALA A 26 -13.37 2.11 -19.74
CA ALA A 26 -12.45 1.00 -19.52
C ALA A 26 -11.09 1.56 -19.08
N ASP A 27 -10.93 1.85 -17.79
CA ASP A 27 -9.62 2.13 -17.20
C ASP A 27 -8.77 0.83 -17.23
N GLU A 28 -7.75 0.78 -18.07
CA GLU A 28 -6.71 -0.24 -17.98
C GLU A 28 -5.87 0.02 -16.74
N VAL A 29 -6.25 -0.59 -15.62
CA VAL A 29 -5.42 -0.53 -14.43
C VAL A 29 -4.38 -1.63 -14.47
N SER A 30 -3.13 -1.22 -14.70
CA SER A 30 -1.98 -2.13 -14.70
C SER A 30 -1.42 -2.35 -13.28
N ALA A 31 -0.93 -3.57 -13.05
CA ALA A 31 -0.16 -3.88 -11.85
C ALA A 31 1.19 -3.14 -11.89
N THR A 32 1.64 -2.62 -10.74
CA THR A 32 2.92 -1.90 -10.64
C THR A 32 3.93 -2.72 -9.87
N THR A 33 5.18 -2.75 -10.32
CA THR A 33 6.28 -3.35 -9.55
C THR A 33 6.97 -2.29 -8.69
N LEU A 34 7.13 -2.57 -7.39
CA LEU A 34 7.84 -1.72 -6.43
C LEU A 34 9.07 -2.45 -5.90
N MET A 35 10.24 -1.83 -5.98
CA MET A 35 11.48 -2.39 -5.43
C MET A 35 11.91 -1.62 -4.18
N LEU A 36 11.99 -2.32 -3.04
CA LEU A 36 12.51 -1.78 -1.79
C LEU A 36 13.99 -2.16 -1.68
N PHE A 37 14.88 -1.17 -1.63
CA PHE A 37 16.31 -1.39 -1.48
C PHE A 37 16.83 -0.83 -0.15
N ASN A 38 17.43 -1.69 0.66
CA ASN A 38 18.05 -1.29 1.91
C ASN A 38 19.49 -0.82 1.66
N LYS A 39 19.69 0.50 1.66
CA LYS A 39 21.03 1.13 1.56
C LYS A 39 21.81 1.14 2.88
N CYS A 40 21.19 0.77 4.00
CA CYS A 40 21.80 0.83 5.32
C CYS A 40 22.78 -0.34 5.53
N PRO A 41 23.81 -0.16 6.37
CA PRO A 41 24.79 -1.20 6.72
C PRO A 41 24.25 -2.24 7.72
N TYR A 42 22.94 -2.22 8.00
CA TYR A 42 22.26 -3.09 8.95
C TYR A 42 20.93 -3.55 8.38
N THR A 43 20.35 -4.61 8.96
CA THR A 43 19.01 -5.08 8.62
C THR A 43 17.97 -4.04 9.03
N VAL A 44 17.00 -3.81 8.14
CA VAL A 44 15.79 -3.03 8.43
C VAL A 44 14.58 -3.93 8.20
N TRP A 45 13.45 -3.60 8.80
CA TRP A 45 12.23 -4.37 8.64
C TRP A 45 11.14 -3.51 8.04
N PRO A 46 10.97 -3.47 6.71
CA PRO A 46 9.85 -2.77 6.10
C PRO A 46 8.52 -3.23 6.71
N GLY A 47 7.64 -2.27 6.98
CA GLY A 47 6.25 -2.48 7.31
C GLY A 47 5.36 -2.03 6.15
N ILE A 48 4.28 -2.76 5.93
CA ILE A 48 3.33 -2.57 4.84
C ILE A 48 1.92 -2.58 5.39
N GLN A 49 1.18 -1.52 5.12
CA GLN A 49 -0.22 -1.39 5.48
C GLN A 49 -1.03 -1.08 4.23
N PRO A 50 -1.95 -1.96 3.80
CA PRO A 50 -2.84 -1.65 2.70
C PRO A 50 -3.86 -0.57 3.10
N GLY A 51 -4.36 0.15 2.11
CA GLY A 51 -5.58 0.95 2.24
C GLY A 51 -6.80 0.05 2.43
N ALA A 52 -7.94 0.64 2.79
CA ALA A 52 -9.19 -0.11 2.94
C ALA A 52 -9.53 -0.87 1.64
N GLY A 53 -9.93 -2.13 1.78
CA GLY A 53 -10.29 -2.99 0.65
C GLY A 53 -9.12 -3.58 -0.15
N ASN A 54 -7.87 -3.20 0.16
CA ASN A 54 -6.68 -3.71 -0.53
C ASN A 54 -6.06 -4.93 0.18
N PRO A 55 -5.46 -5.88 -0.57
CA PRO A 55 -4.82 -7.05 0.03
C PRO A 55 -3.54 -6.68 0.79
N VAL A 56 -3.26 -7.43 1.86
CA VAL A 56 -2.00 -7.35 2.61
C VAL A 56 -0.88 -7.99 1.79
N LEU A 57 0.16 -7.20 1.50
CA LEU A 57 1.34 -7.67 0.75
C LEU A 57 2.43 -8.14 1.71
N ALA A 58 3.12 -9.23 1.36
CA ALA A 58 4.24 -9.81 2.13
C ALA A 58 3.95 -9.89 3.65
N HIS A 59 2.76 -10.36 4.03
CA HIS A 59 2.29 -10.45 5.42
C HIS A 59 2.39 -9.14 6.22
N GLY A 60 2.40 -8.00 5.55
CA GLY A 60 2.50 -6.67 6.17
C GLY A 60 3.91 -6.28 6.60
N GLY A 61 4.94 -7.08 6.32
CA GLY A 61 6.31 -6.74 6.65
C GLY A 61 7.27 -7.92 6.60
N PHE A 62 8.56 -7.63 6.49
CA PHE A 62 9.61 -8.66 6.38
C PHE A 62 10.95 -8.09 6.84
N ALA A 63 11.95 -8.96 7.00
CA ALA A 63 13.33 -8.54 7.23
C ALA A 63 14.02 -8.27 5.89
N LEU A 64 14.65 -7.10 5.75
CA LEU A 64 15.43 -6.72 4.58
C LEU A 64 16.89 -6.52 4.97
N PRO A 65 17.77 -7.49 4.68
CA PRO A 65 19.18 -7.42 5.05
C PRO A 65 19.90 -6.22 4.42
N SER A 66 21.05 -5.88 4.98
CA SER A 66 21.90 -4.80 4.47
C SER A 66 22.24 -4.99 2.99
N HIS A 67 22.15 -3.91 2.21
CA HIS A 67 22.44 -3.87 0.78
C HIS A 67 21.66 -4.88 -0.07
N LYS A 68 20.48 -5.31 0.39
CA LYS A 68 19.56 -6.17 -0.37
C LYS A 68 18.34 -5.41 -0.86
N ALA A 69 17.79 -5.92 -1.96
CA ALA A 69 16.53 -5.47 -2.54
C ALA A 69 15.45 -6.54 -2.36
N TYR A 70 14.20 -6.10 -2.24
CA TYR A 70 13.03 -6.94 -2.29
C TYR A 70 12.00 -6.32 -3.21
N THR A 71 11.50 -7.11 -4.16
CA THR A 71 10.54 -6.65 -5.18
C THR A 71 9.14 -7.11 -4.82
N LEU A 72 8.20 -6.17 -4.80
CA LEU A 72 6.77 -6.38 -4.59
C LEU A 72 6.01 -6.15 -5.89
N GLN A 73 5.04 -7.02 -6.16
CA GLN A 73 4.03 -6.78 -7.19
C GLN A 73 2.80 -6.17 -6.51
N LEU A 74 2.48 -4.94 -6.89
CA LEU A 74 1.31 -4.22 -6.43
C LEU A 74 0.15 -4.54 -7.38
N PRO A 75 -0.97 -5.06 -6.88
CA PRO A 75 -2.18 -5.19 -7.68
C PRO A 75 -2.59 -3.85 -8.29
N ALA A 76 -3.34 -3.93 -9.38
CA ALA A 76 -4.06 -2.80 -9.94
C ALA A 76 -4.86 -2.06 -8.85
N LEU A 77 -4.82 -0.72 -8.86
CA LEU A 77 -5.48 0.17 -7.89
C LEU A 77 -5.03 0.00 -6.44
N TRP A 78 -3.92 -0.73 -6.20
CA TRP A 78 -3.44 -0.91 -4.84
C TRP A 78 -3.00 0.42 -4.24
N SER A 79 -3.48 0.69 -3.03
CA SER A 79 -3.05 1.83 -2.23
C SER A 79 -2.63 1.36 -0.84
N GLY A 80 -1.75 2.12 -0.20
CA GLY A 80 -1.27 1.79 1.14
C GLY A 80 -0.07 2.63 1.57
N ARG A 81 0.57 2.19 2.64
CA ARG A 81 1.74 2.83 3.25
C ARG A 81 2.87 1.82 3.43
N PHE A 82 4.07 2.32 3.20
CA PHE A 82 5.33 1.65 3.53
C PHE A 82 6.06 2.47 4.58
N TRP A 83 6.75 1.83 5.51
CA TRP A 83 7.65 2.50 6.44
C TRP A 83 8.81 1.58 6.81
N GLY A 84 9.91 2.16 7.29
CA GLY A 84 11.04 1.41 7.83
C GLY A 84 10.86 1.15 9.33
N ARG A 85 11.20 -0.06 9.76
CA ARG A 85 11.44 -0.37 11.18
C ARG A 85 12.93 -0.63 11.39
N HIS A 86 13.44 -0.15 12.50
CA HIS A 86 14.85 -0.24 12.85
C HIS A 86 15.02 -0.73 14.28
N ASP A 87 16.14 -1.41 14.52
CA ASP A 87 16.52 -2.01 15.79
C ASP A 87 15.41 -2.92 16.34
N CYS A 88 15.13 -3.99 15.56
CA CYS A 88 14.10 -4.97 15.88
C CYS A 88 14.71 -6.26 16.41
N THR A 89 14.06 -6.84 17.42
CA THR A 89 14.38 -8.17 17.94
C THR A 89 13.11 -9.00 17.96
N PHE A 90 13.15 -10.20 17.36
CA PHE A 90 12.03 -11.14 17.30
C PHE A 90 12.46 -12.53 17.78
N ASP A 91 11.54 -13.25 18.43
CA ASP A 91 11.69 -14.65 18.80
C ASP A 91 11.40 -15.59 17.61
N ALA A 92 11.53 -16.90 17.83
CA ALA A 92 11.26 -17.92 16.81
C ALA A 92 9.80 -17.95 16.33
N SER A 93 8.86 -17.37 17.08
CA SER A 93 7.45 -17.22 16.69
C SER A 93 7.18 -15.92 15.92
N GLY A 94 8.21 -15.10 15.68
CA GLY A 94 8.08 -13.80 15.01
C GLY A 94 7.51 -12.69 15.91
N ARG A 95 7.48 -12.90 17.23
CA ARG A 95 7.03 -11.90 18.21
C ARG A 95 8.22 -11.17 18.82
N GLY A 96 8.05 -9.90 19.13
CA GLY A 96 9.19 -9.08 19.54
C GLY A 96 8.86 -7.59 19.65
N HIS A 97 9.83 -6.74 19.30
CA HIS A 97 9.64 -5.30 19.27
C HIS A 97 10.67 -4.64 18.34
N CYS A 98 10.38 -3.41 17.93
CA CYS A 98 11.32 -2.53 17.22
C CYS A 98 11.44 -1.19 17.97
N ALA A 99 12.64 -0.60 18.00
CA ALA A 99 12.83 0.73 18.60
C ALA A 99 12.03 1.81 17.87
N THR A 100 11.93 1.70 16.53
CA THR A 100 11.15 2.64 15.70
C THR A 100 10.25 1.91 14.70
N GLY A 101 9.09 2.50 14.43
CA GLY A 101 8.15 1.98 13.43
C GLY A 101 7.42 0.69 13.82
N ASP A 102 7.49 0.26 15.08
CA ASP A 102 6.85 -0.99 15.52
C ASP A 102 5.35 -1.03 15.21
N CYS A 103 4.84 -2.23 14.90
CA CYS A 103 3.44 -2.47 14.52
C CYS A 103 2.71 -3.37 15.53
N GLY A 104 3.11 -3.33 16.82
CA GLY A 104 2.53 -4.15 17.87
C GLY A 104 3.34 -5.41 18.17
N GLY A 105 4.66 -5.36 18.00
CA GLY A 105 5.57 -6.43 18.39
C GLY A 105 5.52 -7.68 17.52
N SER A 106 5.21 -7.52 16.23
CA SER A 106 5.16 -8.62 15.27
C SER A 106 6.09 -8.36 14.09
N LEU A 107 6.85 -9.38 13.68
CA LEU A 107 7.65 -9.36 12.45
C LEU A 107 6.74 -9.09 11.23
N TYR A 108 5.61 -9.78 11.19
CA TYR A 108 4.58 -9.65 10.16
C TYR A 108 3.45 -8.75 10.67
N CYS A 109 3.35 -7.52 10.16
CA CYS A 109 2.37 -6.56 10.67
C CYS A 109 0.93 -6.90 10.28
N ASN A 110 0.70 -7.78 9.29
CA ASN A 110 -0.62 -8.22 8.85
C ASN A 110 -1.62 -7.06 8.60
N GLY A 111 -1.13 -5.96 8.01
CA GLY A 111 -1.94 -4.78 7.70
C GLY A 111 -2.09 -3.77 8.84
N VAL A 112 -1.52 -4.02 10.02
CA VAL A 112 -1.44 -3.05 11.11
C VAL A 112 -0.39 -2.00 10.78
N GLY A 113 -0.74 -0.72 10.92
CA GLY A 113 0.18 0.39 10.70
C GLY A 113 1.22 0.56 11.81
N ALA A 114 2.23 1.38 11.55
CA ALA A 114 3.17 1.81 12.57
C ALA A 114 2.44 2.47 13.76
N ARG A 115 2.76 2.05 14.99
CA ARG A 115 2.32 2.75 16.18
C ARG A 115 2.98 4.11 16.24
N ARG A 116 2.20 5.14 16.56
CA ARG A 116 2.77 6.44 16.95
C ARG A 116 3.63 6.22 18.20
N ARG A 117 4.77 6.91 18.24
CA ARG A 117 5.81 6.93 19.29
C ARG A 117 5.33 6.32 20.63
N PRO A 118 6.00 5.30 21.20
CA PRO A 118 5.64 4.77 22.51
C PRO A 118 5.80 5.83 23.62
N PRO A 119 5.14 5.68 24.79
CA PRO A 119 5.15 6.69 25.85
C PRO A 119 6.54 7.12 26.33
N TRP A 120 7.53 6.24 26.19
CA TRP A 120 8.93 6.48 26.57
C TRP A 120 9.72 7.29 25.54
N TRP A 121 9.22 7.41 24.31
CA TRP A 121 9.88 8.14 23.23
C TRP A 121 9.46 9.62 23.22
N ARG A 122 9.67 10.27 24.37
CA ARG A 122 9.58 11.74 24.51
C ARG A 122 10.74 12.38 23.75
N SER A 123 10.42 13.37 22.92
CA SER A 123 11.41 14.25 22.32
C SER A 123 12.29 14.90 23.41
N PRO A 124 13.59 15.15 23.16
CA PRO A 124 14.43 15.95 24.07
C PRO A 124 13.86 17.36 24.31
N SER A 125 13.04 17.86 23.39
CA SER A 125 12.24 19.06 23.57
C SER A 125 10.93 18.71 24.27
N GLY A 126 10.86 18.98 25.57
CA GLY A 126 9.68 18.76 26.41
C GLY A 126 8.46 19.59 26.00
N THR A 127 7.82 19.22 24.89
CA THR A 127 6.50 19.75 24.52
C THR A 127 5.49 18.60 24.60
N THR A 128 4.90 18.45 25.78
CA THR A 128 3.73 17.59 26.01
C THR A 128 2.60 18.09 25.13
N ARG A 129 2.27 17.38 24.06
CA ARG A 129 1.05 17.63 23.29
C ARG A 129 -0.08 16.87 23.98
N THR A 130 -0.79 17.55 24.88
CA THR A 130 -2.08 17.09 25.39
C THR A 130 -3.04 16.98 24.21
N SER A 131 -3.52 15.76 23.95
CA SER A 131 -4.60 15.51 23.01
C SER A 131 -5.90 15.57 23.82
N THR A 132 -6.63 16.68 23.71
CA THR A 132 -7.98 16.77 24.26
C THR A 132 -8.95 16.07 23.32
N THR A 133 -9.83 15.28 23.93
CA THR A 133 -10.96 14.54 23.35
C THR A 133 -11.91 15.41 22.54
#